data_AF-A0A8T0FJB1-F1
#
_entry.id   AF-A0A8T0FJB1-F1
#
_cell.length_a   1.000
_cell.length_b   1.000
_cell.length_c   1.000
_cell.angle_alpha   90.00
_cell.angle_beta   90.00
_cell.angle_gamma   90.00
#
_symmetry.space_group_name_H-M   'P 1'
#
loop_
_entity.id
_entity.type
_entity.pdbx_description
1 polymer ?
#
loop_
_entity_poly.entity_id
_entity_poly.type
_entity_poly.pdbx_seq_one_letter_code
_entity_poly.pdbx_strand_id
1 'polypeptide(L)'
;MGHLIADITENISYSGYYFPELFQKFFLLSPIDFRKYFAANKFQFCSILSNFFYAEDTETIKIVFRNIDDEDRIKLVCGYTFFRLFNDLIMRDKWHLVELSIREAMPSKGDKNRVKKAYMEFFEGIDPGEMTECVLAESSERQRKRFFELLDEIDSSVCQ
;
A
#
# COMPACT_ATOMS: atom_id res chain seq x y z
N MET A 1 -16.44 0.80 -17.28
CA MET A 1 -15.00 0.72 -16.96
C MET A 1 -14.70 -0.37 -15.92
N GLY A 2 -15.42 -0.42 -14.79
CA GLY A 2 -15.11 -1.34 -13.68
C GLY A 2 -15.03 -2.84 -14.03
N HIS A 3 -15.98 -3.38 -14.80
CA HIS A 3 -15.96 -4.80 -15.20
C HIS A 3 -14.74 -5.17 -16.05
N LEU A 4 -14.42 -4.37 -17.07
CA LEU A 4 -13.26 -4.60 -17.93
C LEU A 4 -11.93 -4.58 -17.16
N ILE A 5 -11.83 -3.73 -16.13
CA ILE A 5 -10.62 -3.65 -15.29
C ILE A 5 -10.48 -4.90 -14.43
N ALA A 6 -11.60 -5.38 -13.88
CA ALA A 6 -11.61 -6.64 -13.16
C ALA A 6 -11.18 -7.79 -14.05
N ASP A 7 -11.76 -7.90 -15.24
CA ASP A 7 -11.46 -8.97 -16.18
C ASP A 7 -10.00 -8.93 -16.64
N ILE A 8 -9.47 -7.75 -17.00
CA ILE A 8 -8.06 -7.61 -17.41
C ILE A 8 -7.12 -7.96 -16.26
N THR A 9 -7.41 -7.45 -15.07
CA THR A 9 -6.63 -7.73 -13.87
C THR A 9 -6.61 -9.22 -13.55
N GLU A 10 -7.78 -9.86 -13.56
CA GLU A 10 -7.94 -11.27 -13.27
C GLU A 10 -7.17 -12.12 -14.29
N ASN A 11 -7.31 -11.82 -15.58
CA ASN A 11 -6.55 -12.50 -16.62
C ASN A 11 -5.03 -12.32 -16.48
N ILE A 12 -4.57 -11.11 -16.16
CA ILE A 12 -3.13 -10.88 -15.91
C ILE A 12 -2.68 -11.66 -14.67
N SER A 13 -3.49 -11.72 -13.60
CA SER A 13 -3.16 -12.48 -12.39
C SER A 13 -3.00 -13.99 -12.62
N TYR A 14 -3.73 -14.55 -13.60
CA TYR A 14 -3.61 -15.96 -14.00
C TYR A 14 -2.37 -16.29 -14.85
N SER A 15 -1.58 -15.28 -15.26
CA SER A 15 -0.36 -15.51 -16.04
C SER A 15 0.82 -16.06 -15.21
N GLY A 16 0.64 -16.24 -13.90
CA GLY A 16 1.59 -16.92 -13.01
C GLY A 16 2.95 -16.23 -13.00
N TYR A 17 3.97 -16.91 -13.52
CA TYR A 17 5.34 -16.38 -13.55
C TYR A 17 5.47 -15.03 -14.28
N TYR A 18 4.66 -14.79 -15.31
CA TYR A 18 4.73 -13.55 -16.11
C TYR A 18 3.91 -12.40 -15.52
N PHE A 19 3.23 -12.63 -14.39
CA PHE A 19 2.29 -11.68 -13.82
C PHE A 19 2.93 -10.32 -13.51
N PRO A 20 4.07 -10.23 -12.80
CA PRO A 20 4.79 -8.97 -12.61
C PRO A 20 5.05 -8.19 -13.90
N GLU A 21 5.69 -8.83 -14.89
CA GLU A 21 6.14 -8.17 -16.10
C GLU A 21 4.94 -7.68 -16.95
N LEU A 22 3.91 -8.52 -17.08
CA LEU A 22 2.69 -8.17 -17.82
C LEU A 22 1.94 -7.03 -17.14
N PHE A 23 1.84 -7.07 -15.80
CA PHE A 23 1.20 -6.03 -15.04
C PHE A 23 1.95 -4.70 -15.15
N GLN A 24 3.28 -4.70 -14.99
CA GLN A 24 4.11 -3.49 -15.15
C GLN A 24 3.92 -2.87 -16.53
N LYS A 25 4.03 -3.68 -17.60
CA LYS A 25 3.82 -3.21 -18.99
C LYS A 25 2.43 -2.63 -19.18
N PHE A 26 1.40 -3.34 -18.73
CA PHE A 26 0.02 -2.88 -18.81
C PHE A 26 -0.18 -1.56 -18.06
N PHE A 27 0.30 -1.48 -16.82
CA PHE A 27 0.13 -0.31 -15.97
C PHE A 27 0.86 0.91 -16.52
N LEU A 28 2.07 0.75 -17.04
CA LEU A 28 2.86 1.83 -17.64
C LEU A 28 2.25 2.35 -18.95
N LEU A 29 1.68 1.47 -19.78
CA LEU A 29 1.04 1.84 -21.04
C LEU A 29 -0.40 2.35 -20.86
N SER A 30 -0.97 2.18 -19.66
CA SER A 30 -2.32 2.63 -19.37
C SER A 30 -2.42 4.16 -19.33
N PRO A 31 -3.50 4.75 -19.87
CA PRO A 31 -3.74 6.19 -19.75
C PRO A 31 -3.74 6.68 -18.30
N ILE A 32 -3.39 7.95 -18.07
CA ILE A 32 -3.33 8.52 -16.72
C ILE A 32 -4.68 8.41 -15.98
N ASP A 33 -5.79 8.66 -16.67
CA ASP A 33 -7.14 8.53 -16.10
C ASP A 33 -7.48 7.09 -15.70
N PHE A 34 -6.90 6.12 -16.41
CA PHE A 34 -7.02 4.72 -16.05
C PHE A 34 -6.29 4.44 -14.74
N ARG A 35 -5.04 4.91 -14.60
CA ARG A 35 -4.27 4.74 -13.35
C ARG A 35 -4.93 5.43 -12.16
N LYS A 36 -5.56 6.59 -12.36
CA LYS A 36 -6.38 7.29 -11.35
C LYS A 36 -7.58 6.46 -10.91
N TYR A 37 -8.34 5.94 -11.87
CA TYR A 37 -9.47 5.07 -11.55
C TYR A 37 -9.03 3.82 -10.81
N PHE A 38 -7.90 3.26 -11.22
CA PHE A 38 -7.30 2.09 -10.60
C PHE A 38 -6.88 2.36 -9.13
N ALA A 39 -6.25 3.51 -8.85
CA ALA A 39 -5.95 3.95 -7.48
C ALA A 39 -7.21 4.28 -6.64
N ALA A 40 -8.28 4.77 -7.29
CA ALA A 40 -9.55 5.05 -6.64
C ALA A 40 -10.30 3.78 -6.22
N ASN A 41 -10.16 2.67 -6.96
CA ASN A 41 -10.72 1.36 -6.60
C ASN A 41 -9.81 0.62 -5.62
N LYS A 42 -9.73 1.14 -4.39
CA LYS A 42 -8.77 0.70 -3.35
C LYS A 42 -8.85 -0.80 -3.05
N PHE A 43 -10.04 -1.40 -3.07
CA PHE A 43 -10.21 -2.82 -2.73
C PHE A 43 -9.53 -3.73 -3.77
N GLN A 44 -9.90 -3.57 -5.05
CA GLN A 44 -9.32 -4.35 -6.14
C GLN A 44 -7.83 -4.07 -6.29
N PHE A 45 -7.44 -2.81 -6.17
CA PHE A 45 -6.05 -2.39 -6.23
C PHE A 45 -5.19 -3.06 -5.14
N CYS A 46 -5.65 -3.07 -3.88
CA CYS A 46 -4.94 -3.72 -2.80
C CYS A 46 -4.85 -5.24 -2.99
N SER A 47 -5.91 -5.87 -3.54
CA SER A 47 -5.88 -7.30 -3.85
C SER A 47 -4.76 -7.63 -4.85
N ILE A 48 -4.62 -6.84 -5.91
CA ILE A 48 -3.57 -7.01 -6.92
C ILE A 48 -2.20 -6.80 -6.29
N LEU A 49 -2.03 -5.67 -5.59
CA LEU A 49 -0.76 -5.33 -4.96
C LEU A 49 -0.32 -6.37 -3.95
N SER A 50 -1.25 -6.96 -3.20
CA SER A 50 -0.92 -7.98 -2.19
C SER A 50 -0.09 -9.12 -2.77
N ASN A 51 -0.33 -9.52 -4.04
CA ASN A 51 0.49 -10.53 -4.72
C ASN A 51 1.96 -10.10 -4.84
N PHE A 52 2.22 -8.84 -5.23
CA PHE A 52 3.58 -8.31 -5.34
C PHE A 52 4.24 -8.16 -3.96
N PHE A 53 3.47 -7.79 -2.93
CA PHE A 53 3.97 -7.74 -1.56
C PHE A 53 4.31 -9.13 -1.00
N TYR A 54 3.48 -10.14 -1.26
CA TYR A 54 3.78 -11.51 -0.83
C TYR A 54 4.97 -12.11 -1.58
N ALA A 55 5.11 -11.80 -2.87
CA ALA A 55 6.25 -12.18 -3.70
C ALA A 55 7.51 -11.33 -3.48
N GLU A 56 7.43 -10.28 -2.65
CA GLU A 56 8.51 -9.31 -2.40
C GLU A 56 9.05 -8.65 -3.68
N ASP A 57 8.17 -8.47 -4.66
CA ASP A 57 8.49 -7.83 -5.93
C ASP A 57 8.56 -6.31 -5.77
N THR A 58 9.68 -5.87 -5.21
CA THR A 58 9.93 -4.45 -4.92
C THR A 58 9.96 -3.59 -6.17
N GLU A 59 10.29 -4.14 -7.33
CA GLU A 59 10.34 -3.39 -8.59
C GLU A 59 8.92 -3.05 -9.07
N THR A 60 8.02 -4.02 -9.08
CA THR A 60 6.61 -3.75 -9.41
C THR A 60 5.99 -2.78 -8.41
N ILE A 61 6.27 -2.93 -7.11
CA ILE A 61 5.78 -2.01 -6.08
C ILE A 61 6.23 -0.57 -6.37
N LYS A 62 7.52 -0.35 -6.65
CA LYS A 62 8.06 0.98 -7.02
C LYS A 62 7.40 1.53 -8.27
N ILE A 63 7.27 0.71 -9.31
CA ILE A 63 6.64 1.13 -10.58
C ILE A 63 5.22 1.62 -10.32
N VAL A 64 4.44 0.89 -9.52
CA VAL A 64 3.08 1.29 -9.19
C VAL A 64 3.05 2.63 -8.48
N PHE A 65 3.81 2.77 -7.38
CA PHE A 65 3.83 4.01 -6.64
C PHE A 65 4.33 5.17 -7.50
N ARG A 66 5.44 5.05 -8.24
CA ARG A 66 6.00 6.17 -9.03
C ARG A 66 5.13 6.63 -10.20
N ASN A 67 4.14 5.84 -10.60
CA ASN A 67 3.29 6.13 -11.75
C ASN A 67 1.84 6.48 -11.38
N ILE A 68 1.58 6.75 -10.10
CA ILE A 68 0.33 7.32 -9.60
C ILE A 68 0.58 8.79 -9.24
N ASP A 69 -0.40 9.65 -9.47
CA ASP A 69 -0.32 11.06 -9.09
C ASP A 69 -0.12 11.22 -7.58
N ASP A 70 0.68 12.20 -7.16
CA ASP A 70 1.05 12.48 -5.76
C ASP A 70 -0.14 12.44 -4.80
N GLU A 71 -1.22 13.12 -5.14
CA GLU A 71 -2.42 13.18 -4.30
C GLU A 71 -3.08 11.81 -4.14
N ASP A 72 -3.12 11.00 -5.20
CA ASP A 72 -3.73 9.68 -5.20
C ASP A 72 -2.84 8.65 -4.49
N ARG A 73 -1.52 8.81 -4.53
CA ARG A 73 -0.56 8.01 -3.73
C ARG A 73 -0.81 8.18 -2.25
N ILE A 74 -0.99 9.42 -1.80
CA ILE A 74 -1.30 9.69 -0.39
C ILE A 74 -2.67 9.13 -0.01
N LYS A 75 -3.71 9.35 -0.83
CA LYS A 75 -5.04 8.78 -0.59
C LYS A 75 -5.03 7.25 -0.51
N LEU A 76 -4.14 6.61 -1.27
CA LEU A 76 -3.95 5.18 -1.28
C LEU A 76 -3.33 4.70 0.04
N VAL A 77 -2.17 5.24 0.44
CA VAL A 77 -1.49 4.81 1.69
C VAL A 77 -2.25 5.22 2.96
N CYS A 78 -3.12 6.22 2.91
CA CYS A 78 -4.05 6.57 3.99
C CYS A 78 -5.34 5.71 3.99
N GLY A 79 -5.49 4.78 3.05
CA GLY A 79 -6.69 3.97 2.91
C GLY A 79 -6.76 2.82 3.91
N TYR A 80 -7.96 2.56 4.43
CA TYR A 80 -8.23 1.44 5.35
C TYR A 80 -7.67 0.09 4.84
N THR A 81 -7.89 -0.23 3.56
CA THR A 81 -7.39 -1.47 2.95
C THR A 81 -5.86 -1.55 2.91
N PHE A 82 -5.19 -0.40 2.73
CA PHE A 82 -3.74 -0.33 2.70
C PHE A 82 -3.14 -0.46 4.11
N PHE A 83 -3.80 0.11 5.14
CA PHE A 83 -3.39 -0.11 6.52
C PHE A 83 -3.58 -1.56 6.96
N ARG A 84 -4.62 -2.25 6.49
CA ARG A 84 -4.74 -3.71 6.69
C ARG A 84 -3.57 -4.47 6.07
N LEU A 85 -3.17 -4.09 4.86
CA LEU A 85 -2.01 -4.68 4.19
C LEU A 85 -0.70 -4.40 4.96
N PHE A 86 -0.46 -3.16 5.40
CA PHE A 86 0.70 -2.83 6.22
C PHE A 86 0.73 -3.60 7.54
N ASN A 87 -0.41 -3.76 8.21
CA ASN A 87 -0.48 -4.57 9.43
C ASN A 87 -0.14 -6.04 9.16
N ASP A 88 -0.67 -6.66 8.09
CA ASP A 88 -0.29 -8.03 7.74
C ASP A 88 1.21 -8.16 7.46
N LEU A 89 1.81 -7.21 6.75
CA LEU A 89 3.25 -7.17 6.49
C LEU A 89 4.07 -7.02 7.78
N ILE A 90 3.66 -6.11 8.67
CA ILE A 90 4.30 -5.88 9.97
C ILE A 90 4.23 -7.15 10.84
N MET A 91 3.09 -7.83 10.86
CA MET A 91 2.92 -9.09 11.60
C MET A 91 3.80 -10.21 11.06
N ARG A 92 4.19 -10.15 9.80
CA ARG A 92 5.13 -11.07 9.14
C ARG A 92 6.58 -10.58 9.15
N ASP A 93 6.88 -9.53 9.94
CA ASP A 93 8.19 -8.88 10.03
C ASP A 93 8.74 -8.30 8.71
N LYS A 94 7.85 -8.02 7.74
CA LYS A 94 8.20 -7.45 6.42
C LYS A 94 8.26 -5.92 6.43
N TRP A 95 8.95 -5.34 7.42
CA TRP A 95 9.06 -3.88 7.59
C TRP A 95 9.66 -3.15 6.39
N HIS A 96 10.60 -3.78 5.69
CA HIS A 96 11.27 -3.20 4.53
C HIS A 96 10.30 -2.88 3.37
N LEU A 97 9.21 -3.64 3.23
CA LEU A 97 8.18 -3.36 2.21
C LEU A 97 7.26 -2.21 2.60
N VAL A 98 6.98 -2.07 3.90
CA VAL A 98 6.22 -0.94 4.45
C VAL A 98 7.05 0.33 4.28
N GLU A 99 8.33 0.31 4.65
CA GLU A 99 9.27 1.40 4.42
C GLU A 99 9.34 1.80 2.95
N LEU A 100 9.53 0.83 2.05
CA LEU A 100 9.58 1.07 0.61
C LEU A 100 8.32 1.79 0.12
N SER A 101 7.15 1.29 0.49
CA SER A 101 5.86 1.86 0.06
C SER A 101 5.68 3.29 0.53
N ILE A 102 6.03 3.54 1.80
CA ILE A 102 5.94 4.86 2.42
C ILE A 102 6.91 5.84 1.74
N ARG A 103 8.15 5.42 1.49
CA ARG A 103 9.17 6.23 0.79
C ARG A 103 8.74 6.57 -0.64
N GLU A 104 8.14 5.63 -1.36
CA GLU A 104 7.70 5.84 -2.74
C GLU A 104 6.36 6.60 -2.83
N ALA A 105 5.53 6.59 -1.78
CA ALA A 105 4.24 7.26 -1.77
C ALA A 105 4.30 8.71 -1.28
N MET A 106 5.20 9.03 -0.33
CA MET A 106 5.14 10.28 0.41
C MET A 106 6.29 11.25 0.05
N PRO A 107 5.97 12.41 -0.54
CA PRO A 107 6.99 13.40 -0.87
C PRO A 107 7.22 14.47 0.23
N SER A 108 6.30 14.65 1.20
CA SER A 108 6.34 15.80 2.12
C SER A 108 6.12 15.46 3.60
N LYS A 109 6.62 16.34 4.49
CA LYS A 109 6.34 16.30 5.93
C LYS A 109 4.85 16.45 6.27
N GLY A 110 4.10 17.21 5.46
CA GLY A 110 2.66 17.38 5.63
C GLY A 110 1.91 16.06 5.43
N ASP A 111 2.33 15.25 4.46
CA ASP A 111 1.71 13.96 4.18
C ASP A 111 1.98 12.93 5.26
N LYS A 112 3.14 12.96 5.91
CA LYS A 112 3.45 12.12 7.08
C LYS A 112 2.44 12.31 8.20
N ASN A 113 2.13 13.56 8.53
CA ASN A 113 1.14 13.88 9.57
C ASN A 113 -0.25 13.39 9.18
N ARG A 114 -0.61 13.47 7.89
CA ARG A 114 -1.87 12.93 7.36
C ARG A 114 -1.93 11.40 7.51
N VAL A 115 -0.85 10.69 7.17
CA VAL A 115 -0.75 9.23 7.34
C VAL A 115 -0.82 8.85 8.82
N LYS A 116 -0.09 9.52 9.71
CA LYS A 116 -0.17 9.29 11.17
C LYS A 116 -1.59 9.44 11.70
N LYS A 117 -2.27 10.53 11.32
CA LYS A 117 -3.67 10.78 11.72
C LYS A 117 -4.61 9.69 11.18
N ALA A 118 -4.53 9.38 9.89
CA ALA A 118 -5.37 8.36 9.27
C ALA A 118 -5.12 6.96 9.86
N TYR A 119 -3.89 6.65 10.24
CA TYR A 119 -3.53 5.39 10.89
C TYR A 119 -4.10 5.28 12.31
N MET A 120 -4.16 6.38 13.07
CA MET A 120 -4.86 6.40 14.37
C MET A 120 -6.36 6.18 14.18
N GLU A 121 -6.98 6.93 13.26
CA GLU A 121 -8.40 6.80 12.94
C GLU A 121 -8.76 5.39 12.46
N PHE A 122 -7.85 4.74 11.72
CA PHE A 122 -8.00 3.35 11.31
C PHE A 122 -8.17 2.40 12.50
N PHE A 123 -7.43 2.60 13.60
CA PHE A 123 -7.59 1.76 14.80
C PHE A 123 -8.80 2.13 15.65
N GLU A 124 -9.19 3.40 15.66
CA GLU A 124 -10.40 3.86 16.37
C GLU A 124 -11.69 3.36 15.70
N GLY A 125 -11.66 3.18 14.38
CA GLY A 125 -12.81 2.74 13.57
C GLY A 125 -12.97 1.24 13.39
N ILE A 126 -12.11 0.40 13.99
CA ILE A 126 -12.26 -1.07 13.93
C ILE A 126 -13.34 -1.48 14.94
N ASP A 127 -14.42 -2.10 14.44
CA ASP A 127 -15.42 -2.74 15.29
C ASP A 127 -14.75 -3.92 16.05
N PRO A 128 -14.89 -3.99 17.38
CA PRO A 128 -14.41 -5.12 18.18
C PRO A 128 -14.87 -6.50 17.65
N GLY A 129 -15.99 -6.57 16.91
CA GLY A 129 -16.51 -7.82 16.33
C GLY A 129 -15.82 -8.32 15.06
N GLU A 130 -15.17 -7.44 14.28
CA GLU A 130 -14.33 -7.83 13.12
C GLU A 130 -12.88 -8.16 13.54
N MET A 131 -12.62 -8.05 14.84
CA MET A 131 -11.32 -8.16 15.48
C MET A 131 -11.07 -9.63 15.86
N THR A 132 -10.16 -10.32 15.19
CA THR A 132 -9.56 -11.51 15.79
C THR A 132 -8.77 -11.07 17.02
N GLU A 133 -9.41 -11.17 18.20
CA GLU A 133 -9.02 -10.63 19.51
C GLU A 133 -7.55 -10.85 19.92
N CYS A 134 -6.86 -11.89 19.44
CA CYS A 134 -5.59 -12.31 20.03
C CYS A 134 -4.32 -11.67 19.44
N VAL A 135 -4.37 -10.96 18.31
CA VAL A 135 -3.13 -10.56 17.58
C VAL A 135 -2.75 -9.08 17.76
N LEU A 136 -3.69 -8.20 18.14
CA LEU A 136 -3.46 -6.75 18.17
C LEU A 136 -3.24 -6.13 19.56
N ALA A 137 -3.66 -6.74 20.68
CA ALA A 137 -3.71 -5.99 21.94
C ALA A 137 -2.32 -5.55 22.48
N GLU A 138 -1.33 -6.43 22.51
CA GLU A 138 0.02 -6.09 23.06
C GLU A 138 1.09 -5.87 21.98
N SER A 139 0.88 -6.45 20.79
CA SER A 139 1.72 -6.25 19.62
C SER A 139 1.53 -4.86 18.98
N SER A 140 0.32 -4.29 19.08
CA SER A 140 -0.01 -3.07 18.33
C SER A 140 0.65 -1.80 18.86
N GLU A 141 0.84 -1.60 20.16
CA GLU A 141 1.42 -0.34 20.63
C GLU A 141 2.88 -0.20 20.22
N ARG A 142 3.68 -1.27 20.39
CA ARG A 142 5.08 -1.28 19.94
C ARG A 142 5.19 -1.13 18.42
N GLN A 143 4.35 -1.83 17.67
CA GLN A 143 4.33 -1.74 16.21
C GLN A 143 3.85 -0.37 15.72
N ARG A 144 2.83 0.24 16.35
CA ARG A 144 2.36 1.60 16.06
C ARG A 144 3.46 2.61 16.34
N LYS A 145 4.15 2.50 17.48
CA LYS A 145 5.28 3.35 17.81
C LYS A 145 6.38 3.23 16.75
N ARG A 146 6.76 2.00 16.38
CA ARG A 146 7.76 1.75 15.34
C ARG A 146 7.33 2.27 13.96
N PHE A 147 6.05 2.16 13.62
CA PHE A 147 5.51 2.74 12.38
C PHE A 147 5.62 4.28 12.39
N PHE A 148 5.42 4.93 13.53
CA PHE A 148 5.56 6.38 13.65
C PHE A 148 7.02 6.82 13.60
N GLU A 149 7.92 6.07 14.24
CA GLU A 149 9.37 6.26 14.16
C GLU A 149 9.83 6.13 12.70
N LEU A 150 9.38 5.10 11.99
CA LEU A 150 9.66 4.90 10.55
C LEU A 150 9.24 6.11 9.71
N LEU A 151 8.04 6.65 9.95
CA LEU A 151 7.56 7.84 9.23
C LEU A 151 8.46 9.06 9.50
N ASP A 152 8.96 9.23 10.71
CA ASP A 152 9.87 10.33 11.06
C ASP A 152 11.26 10.14 10.45
N GLU A 153 11.77 8.91 10.41
CA GLU A 153 13.12 8.57 9.91
C GLU A 153 13.29 8.74 8.40
N ILE A 154 12.25 8.56 7.60
CA ILE A 154 12.35 8.59 6.12
C ILE A 154 12.91 9.92 5.58
N ASP A 155 12.84 11.04 6.31
CA ASP A 155 13.47 12.32 5.91
C ASP A 155 14.99 12.37 6.19
N SER A 156 15.45 11.63 7.21
CA SER A 156 16.84 11.70 7.66
C SER A 156 17.83 10.98 6.73
N SER A 157 17.32 10.21 5.78
CA SER A 157 18.10 9.45 4.79
C SER A 157 18.30 10.15 3.44
N VAL A 158 17.72 11.35 3.24
CA VAL A 158 17.83 12.11 1.97
C VAL A 158 19.15 12.93 1.89
N CYS A 159 20.02 12.80 2.90
CA CYS A 159 21.38 13.36 2.89
C CYS A 159 22.44 12.26 2.91
N GLN A 160 22.53 11.42 1.87
CA GLN A 160 23.75 10.69 1.49
C GLN A 160 23.86 10.57 -0.02
#